data_AF-A0A4V4KVK6-F1
#
_entry.id   AF-A0A4V4KVK6-F1
#
_cell.length_a   1.000
_cell.length_b   1.000
_cell.length_c   1.000
_cell.angle_alpha   90.00
_cell.angle_beta   90.00
_cell.angle_gamma   90.00
#
_symmetry.space_group_name_H-M   'P 1'
#
loop_
_entity.id
_entity.type
_entity.pdbx_description
1 polymer ?
#
loop_
_entity_poly.entity_id
_entity_poly.type
_entity_poly.pdbx_seq_one_letter_code
_entity_poly.pdbx_strand_id
1 'polypeptide(L)'
;MQLFLINFILIISTLFCFVRADAITDAIHIKGLASSTADTIFASLNGTAYLVSIAGLDQRTSIDDPQNTSDLVSQVTAAIQGADSLMMSNISSPGVANITFSEAYFNYVDSVLYLADTVQRRGRLFHSELNQPVYQALQSLSSAVSMYGHDLASQNIIQRNSTIRTLTTGSAIVRAQSA
;
A
#
# COMPACT_ATOMS: atom_id res chain seq x y z
N MET A 1 -31.98 -0.33 -32.86
CA MET A 1 -31.77 -0.55 -31.40
C MET A 1 -30.58 -1.45 -31.09
N GLN A 2 -30.26 -2.48 -31.89
CA GLN A 2 -29.09 -3.35 -31.67
C GLN A 2 -27.72 -2.63 -31.69
N LEU A 3 -27.49 -1.68 -32.61
CA LEU A 3 -26.22 -0.93 -32.68
C LEU A 3 -25.94 -0.06 -31.44
N PHE A 4 -27.00 0.45 -30.80
CA PHE A 4 -26.89 1.29 -29.60
C PHE A 4 -26.50 0.44 -28.39
N LEU A 5 -27.07 -0.78 -28.29
CA LEU A 5 -26.75 -1.73 -27.24
C LEU A 5 -25.29 -2.23 -27.33
N ILE A 6 -24.81 -2.52 -28.54
CA ILE A 6 -23.44 -2.99 -28.79
C ILE A 6 -22.41 -1.90 -28.45
N ASN A 7 -22.66 -0.65 -28.87
CA ASN A 7 -21.79 0.48 -28.52
C ASN A 7 -21.79 0.76 -27.02
N PHE A 8 -22.94 0.66 -26.35
CA PHE A 8 -23.04 0.85 -24.90
C PHE A 8 -22.27 -0.22 -24.12
N ILE A 9 -22.37 -1.49 -24.51
CA ILE A 9 -21.63 -2.60 -23.88
C ILE A 9 -20.11 -2.45 -24.10
N LEU A 10 -19.68 -2.02 -25.28
CA LEU A 10 -18.27 -1.79 -25.60
C LEU A 10 -17.68 -0.65 -24.76
N ILE A 11 -18.38 0.48 -24.65
CA ILE A 11 -17.93 1.63 -23.85
C ILE A 11 -17.81 1.27 -22.36
N ILE A 12 -18.78 0.53 -21.82
CA ILE A 12 -18.73 0.07 -20.44
C ILE A 12 -17.55 -0.89 -20.23
N SER A 13 -17.38 -1.86 -21.14
CA SER A 13 -16.33 -2.87 -21.03
C SER A 13 -14.93 -2.27 -21.10
N THR A 14 -14.70 -1.28 -21.98
CA THR A 14 -13.40 -0.61 -22.07
C THR A 14 -13.11 0.21 -20.82
N LEU A 15 -14.10 0.96 -20.30
CA LEU A 15 -13.94 1.74 -19.07
C LEU A 15 -13.58 0.86 -17.87
N PHE A 16 -14.26 -0.29 -17.71
CA PHE A 16 -13.93 -1.28 -16.66
C PHE A 16 -12.53 -1.88 -16.80
N CYS A 17 -12.07 -2.15 -18.02
CA CYS A 17 -10.72 -2.65 -18.27
C CYS A 17 -9.64 -1.63 -17.88
N PHE A 18 -9.89 -0.34 -18.14
CA PHE A 18 -8.96 0.73 -17.82
C PHE A 18 -8.79 0.95 -16.31
N VAL A 19 -9.90 1.02 -15.56
CA VAL A 19 -9.86 1.13 -14.08
C VAL A 19 -9.13 -0.06 -13.46
N ARG A 20 -9.33 -1.27 -14.00
CA ARG A 20 -8.65 -2.47 -13.50
C ARG A 20 -7.15 -2.50 -13.80
N ALA A 21 -6.71 -2.02 -14.96
CA ALA A 21 -5.29 -1.98 -15.32
C ALA A 21 -4.51 -0.98 -14.44
N ASP A 22 -5.14 0.15 -14.11
CA ASP A 22 -4.63 1.16 -13.18
C ASP A 22 -4.48 0.57 -11.77
N ALA A 23 -5.53 -0.08 -11.26
CA ALA A 23 -5.54 -0.71 -9.93
C ALA A 23 -4.48 -1.81 -9.76
N ILE A 24 -4.16 -2.55 -10.83
CA ILE A 24 -3.08 -3.54 -10.83
C ILE A 24 -1.73 -2.84 -10.67
N THR A 25 -1.50 -1.77 -11.43
CA THR A 25 -0.24 -1.02 -11.42
C THR A 25 0.01 -0.42 -10.05
N ASP A 26 -1.01 0.18 -9.45
CA ASP A 26 -0.96 0.73 -8.10
C ASP A 26 -0.68 -0.35 -7.06
N ALA A 27 -1.38 -1.49 -7.11
CA ALA A 27 -1.16 -2.58 -6.17
C ALA A 27 0.27 -3.14 -6.27
N ILE A 28 0.84 -3.25 -7.49
CA ILE A 28 2.24 -3.65 -7.70
C ILE A 28 3.20 -2.61 -7.10
N HIS A 29 2.96 -1.33 -7.36
CA HIS A 29 3.79 -0.23 -6.87
C HIS A 29 3.78 -0.16 -5.34
N ILE A 30 2.60 -0.17 -4.73
CA ILE A 30 2.44 -0.16 -3.28
C ILE A 30 3.10 -1.41 -2.67
N LYS A 31 2.95 -2.59 -3.29
CA LYS A 31 3.63 -3.81 -2.85
C LYS A 31 5.15 -3.65 -2.84
N GLY A 32 5.72 -3.07 -3.90
CA GLY A 32 7.15 -2.80 -4.00
C GLY A 32 7.63 -1.86 -2.89
N LEU A 33 6.92 -0.75 -2.70
CA LEU A 33 7.23 0.25 -1.68
C LEU A 33 7.10 -0.32 -0.27
N ALA A 34 5.98 -0.97 0.07
CA ALA A 34 5.76 -1.56 1.40
C ALA A 34 6.80 -2.63 1.74
N SER A 35 7.19 -3.47 0.77
CA SER A 35 8.25 -4.49 0.96
C SER A 35 9.61 -3.84 1.20
N SER A 36 10.01 -2.88 0.36
CA SER A 36 11.28 -2.14 0.50
C SER A 36 11.35 -1.38 1.82
N THR A 37 10.25 -0.74 2.22
CA THR A 37 10.12 -0.09 3.52
C THR A 37 10.28 -1.07 4.67
N ALA A 38 9.60 -2.22 4.61
CA ALA A 38 9.73 -3.26 5.61
C ALA A 38 11.17 -3.78 5.70
N ASP A 39 11.83 -4.05 4.57
CA ASP A 39 13.22 -4.50 4.54
C ASP A 39 14.19 -3.46 5.11
N THR A 40 13.95 -2.16 4.84
CA THR A 40 14.72 -1.06 5.44
C THR A 40 14.58 -1.04 6.96
N ILE A 41 13.36 -1.19 7.47
CA ILE A 41 13.08 -1.25 8.92
C ILE A 41 13.68 -2.53 9.52
N PHE A 42 13.57 -3.66 8.83
CA PHE A 42 14.14 -4.93 9.25
C PHE A 42 15.66 -4.84 9.37
N ALA A 43 16.33 -4.23 8.39
CA ALA A 43 17.78 -4.01 8.43
C ALA A 43 18.20 -3.16 9.64
N SER A 44 17.38 -2.20 10.06
CA SER A 44 17.64 -1.40 11.27
C SER A 44 17.46 -2.16 12.58
N LEU A 45 16.87 -3.36 12.59
CA LEU A 45 16.75 -4.16 13.82
C LEU A 45 18.12 -4.61 14.36
N ASN A 46 19.13 -4.73 13.49
CA ASN A 46 20.48 -5.21 13.84
C ASN A 46 21.49 -4.07 14.15
N GLY A 47 21.08 -2.80 14.07
CA GLY A 47 21.94 -1.66 14.37
C GLY A 47 21.15 -0.49 14.96
N THR A 48 21.64 0.11 16.04
CA THR A 48 21.04 1.28 16.70
C THR A 48 21.05 2.57 15.85
N ALA A 49 21.36 2.49 14.55
CA ALA A 49 21.66 3.62 13.69
C ALA A 49 20.72 3.68 12.49
N TYR A 50 19.99 4.80 12.41
CA TYR A 50 19.49 5.49 11.22
C TYR A 50 18.98 4.59 10.07
N LEU A 51 17.67 4.62 9.79
CA LEU A 51 17.17 4.01 8.56
C LEU A 51 17.69 4.83 7.38
N VAL A 52 18.52 4.20 6.56
CA VAL A 52 18.82 4.69 5.22
C VAL A 52 17.93 3.90 4.27
N SER A 53 16.93 4.57 3.70
CA SER A 53 16.03 3.97 2.71
C SER A 53 16.77 3.66 1.42
N ILE A 54 16.64 2.41 0.94
CA ILE A 54 16.96 2.00 -0.42
C ILE A 54 15.63 1.70 -1.12
N ALA A 55 14.82 2.74 -1.35
CA ALA A 55 13.62 2.65 -2.17
C ALA A 55 13.78 3.52 -3.42
N GLY A 56 13.92 2.87 -4.58
CA GLY A 56 13.59 3.46 -5.89
C GLY A 56 14.67 4.35 -6.51
N LEU A 57 15.13 3.93 -7.68
CA LEU A 57 16.08 4.61 -8.55
C LEU A 57 15.44 5.84 -9.24
N ASP A 58 15.15 6.93 -8.53
CA ASP A 58 15.25 8.30 -9.04
C ASP A 58 15.13 9.29 -7.87
N GLN A 59 15.97 10.32 -7.90
CA GLN A 59 15.86 11.56 -7.12
C GLN A 59 16.23 11.53 -5.62
N ARG A 60 17.55 11.68 -5.39
CA ARG A 60 18.13 12.51 -4.31
C ARG A 60 17.76 12.10 -2.87
N THR A 61 17.99 10.85 -2.48
CA THR A 61 18.29 10.56 -1.06
C THR A 61 19.70 11.05 -0.76
N SER A 62 19.77 12.29 -0.26
CA SER A 62 20.94 12.80 0.43
C SER A 62 21.28 11.83 1.57
N ILE A 63 22.55 11.41 1.65
CA ILE A 63 23.10 10.58 2.75
C ILE A 63 22.88 11.28 4.12
N ASP A 64 22.56 12.58 4.11
CA ASP A 64 22.39 13.42 5.28
C ASP A 64 20.95 13.45 5.84
N ASP A 65 19.97 12.75 5.25
CA ASP A 65 18.58 12.73 5.77
C ASP A 65 18.21 11.36 6.38
N PRO A 66 18.31 11.17 7.72
CA PRO A 66 17.74 10.01 8.39
C PRO A 66 16.27 9.85 8.03
N GLN A 67 15.89 8.69 7.47
CA GLN A 67 14.47 8.35 7.47
C GLN A 67 14.12 7.74 8.83
N ASN A 68 13.03 8.17 9.43
CA ASN A 68 12.47 7.53 10.62
C ASN A 68 11.43 6.48 10.23
N THR A 69 11.05 5.59 11.16
CA THR A 69 9.98 4.61 10.92
C THR A 69 8.70 5.33 10.49
N SER A 70 8.39 6.46 11.13
CA SER A 70 7.24 7.28 10.79
C SER A 70 7.23 7.76 9.33
N ASP A 71 8.37 8.20 8.81
CA ASP A 71 8.47 8.77 7.46
C ASP A 71 8.30 7.67 6.41
N LEU A 72 8.95 6.54 6.66
CA LEU A 72 8.86 5.32 5.86
C LEU A 72 7.42 4.78 5.79
N VAL A 73 6.72 4.70 6.93
CA VAL A 73 5.32 4.27 6.98
C VAL A 73 4.40 5.30 6.31
N SER A 74 4.70 6.60 6.43
CA SER A 74 3.94 7.67 5.80
C SER A 74 4.04 7.65 4.27
N GLN A 75 5.20 7.29 3.71
CA GLN A 75 5.36 7.10 2.25
C GLN A 75 4.43 6.00 1.72
N VAL A 76 4.34 4.87 2.41
CA VAL A 76 3.42 3.78 2.04
C VAL A 76 1.96 4.23 2.15
N THR A 77 1.64 5.00 3.20
CA THR A 77 0.30 5.58 3.39
C THR A 77 -0.07 6.51 2.24
N ALA A 78 0.83 7.40 1.83
CA ALA A 78 0.61 8.33 0.72
C ALA A 78 0.42 7.59 -0.61
N ALA A 79 1.16 6.50 -0.85
CA ALA A 79 0.98 5.68 -2.05
C ALA A 79 -0.40 5.01 -2.10
N ILE A 80 -0.91 4.49 -0.97
CA ILE A 80 -2.25 3.90 -0.88
C ILE A 80 -3.33 4.97 -1.13
N GLN A 81 -3.20 6.14 -0.51
CA GLN A 81 -4.15 7.25 -0.70
C GLN A 81 -4.13 7.76 -2.14
N GLY A 82 -2.95 7.81 -2.78
CA GLY A 82 -2.80 8.14 -4.20
C GLY A 82 -3.59 7.17 -5.08
N ALA A 83 -3.38 5.86 -4.90
CA ALA A 83 -4.11 4.83 -5.63
C ALA A 83 -5.63 4.91 -5.43
N ASP A 84 -6.08 5.14 -4.19
CA ASP A 84 -7.49 5.31 -3.85
C ASP A 84 -8.12 6.50 -4.59
N SER A 85 -7.45 7.65 -4.58
CA SER A 85 -7.91 8.84 -5.29
C SER A 85 -7.88 8.70 -6.81
N LEU A 86 -6.93 7.93 -7.37
CA LEU A 86 -6.85 7.65 -8.81
C LEU A 86 -7.97 6.70 -9.26
N MET A 87 -8.30 5.69 -8.47
CA MET A 87 -9.49 4.85 -8.66
C MET A 87 -10.77 5.69 -8.74
N MET A 88 -10.92 6.69 -7.87
CA MET A 88 -12.06 7.61 -7.90
C MET A 88 -12.05 8.54 -9.12
N SER A 89 -10.87 8.86 -9.67
CA SER A 89 -10.71 9.80 -10.78
C SER A 89 -10.94 9.21 -12.17
N ASN A 90 -11.10 7.88 -12.28
CA ASN A 90 -11.32 7.17 -13.55
C ASN A 90 -10.18 7.39 -14.58
N ILE A 91 -9.00 7.78 -14.11
CA ILE A 91 -7.81 8.03 -14.94
C ILE A 91 -7.07 6.72 -15.12
N SER A 92 -6.97 6.24 -16.35
CA SER A 92 -6.24 5.02 -16.68
C SER A 92 -4.73 5.29 -16.77
N SER A 93 -3.93 4.73 -15.88
CA SER A 93 -2.50 4.57 -16.14
C SER A 93 -2.25 3.36 -17.08
N PRO A 94 -1.32 3.44 -18.05
CA PRO A 94 -0.98 2.31 -18.91
C PRO A 94 -0.36 1.16 -18.10
N GLY A 95 -1.15 0.10 -17.88
CA GLY A 95 -0.75 -1.02 -17.03
C GLY A 95 0.27 -1.96 -17.68
N VAL A 96 1.36 -2.21 -16.94
CA VAL A 96 2.30 -3.31 -17.15
C VAL A 96 1.96 -4.41 -16.15
N ALA A 97 1.49 -5.57 -16.61
CA ALA A 97 1.82 -6.91 -16.07
C ALA A 97 0.81 -7.99 -16.47
N ASN A 98 1.34 -9.20 -16.68
CA ASN A 98 0.62 -10.44 -16.95
C ASN A 98 0.09 -11.11 -15.64
N ILE A 99 -0.37 -10.31 -14.68
CA ILE A 99 -0.87 -10.79 -13.36
C ILE A 99 -2.34 -10.42 -13.18
N THR A 100 -3.09 -11.22 -12.43
CA THR A 100 -4.48 -10.89 -12.12
C THR A 100 -4.56 -9.81 -11.04
N PHE A 101 -5.61 -8.99 -11.07
CA PHE A 101 -5.82 -7.99 -10.01
C PHE A 101 -5.95 -8.60 -8.60
N SER A 102 -6.62 -9.75 -8.47
CA SER A 102 -6.72 -10.42 -7.15
C SER A 102 -5.35 -10.80 -6.60
N GLU A 103 -4.44 -11.25 -7.46
CA GLU A 103 -3.07 -11.59 -7.09
C GLU A 103 -2.27 -10.34 -6.72
N ALA A 104 -2.37 -9.28 -7.53
CA ALA A 104 -1.74 -7.98 -7.23
C ALA A 104 -2.21 -7.43 -5.87
N TYR A 105 -3.52 -7.49 -5.61
CA TYR A 105 -4.12 -7.05 -4.36
C TYR A 105 -3.65 -7.88 -3.16
N PHE A 106 -3.61 -9.21 -3.27
CA PHE A 106 -3.09 -10.04 -2.18
C PHE A 106 -1.62 -9.76 -1.88
N ASN A 107 -0.80 -9.62 -2.93
CA ASN A 107 0.61 -9.30 -2.76
C ASN A 107 0.80 -7.93 -2.07
N TYR A 108 -0.03 -6.94 -2.40
CA TYR A 108 -0.11 -5.66 -1.69
C TYR A 108 -0.46 -5.87 -0.20
N VAL A 109 -1.58 -6.52 0.11
CA VAL A 109 -2.04 -6.68 1.50
C VAL A 109 -1.05 -7.47 2.35
N ASP A 110 -0.42 -8.50 1.77
CA ASP A 110 0.60 -9.32 2.42
C ASP A 110 1.90 -8.51 2.67
N SER A 111 2.28 -7.62 1.75
CA SER A 111 3.44 -6.73 1.97
C SER A 111 3.20 -5.69 3.07
N VAL A 112 1.99 -5.17 3.21
CA VAL A 112 1.62 -4.26 4.30
C VAL A 112 1.55 -5.01 5.64
N LEU A 113 1.11 -6.28 5.63
CA LEU A 113 1.19 -7.14 6.82
C LEU A 113 2.64 -7.34 7.26
N TYR A 114 3.54 -7.64 6.31
CA TYR A 114 4.97 -7.76 6.58
C TYR A 114 5.57 -6.45 7.15
N LEU A 115 5.18 -5.30 6.60
CA LEU A 115 5.55 -4.00 7.14
C LEU A 115 5.09 -3.82 8.59
N ALA A 116 3.82 -4.10 8.88
CA ALA A 116 3.26 -3.97 10.23
C ALA A 116 3.98 -4.86 11.25
N ASP A 117 4.22 -6.13 10.91
CA ASP A 117 4.97 -7.06 11.76
C ASP A 117 6.41 -6.59 12.01
N THR A 118 7.04 -5.98 10.99
CA THR A 118 8.41 -5.47 11.11
C THR A 118 8.49 -4.21 11.96
N VAL A 119 7.56 -3.27 11.79
CA VAL A 119 7.43 -2.10 12.68
C VAL A 119 7.19 -2.55 14.11
N GLN A 120 6.32 -3.53 14.33
CA GLN A 120 6.07 -4.09 15.66
C GLN A 120 7.34 -4.69 16.28
N ARG A 121 8.13 -5.44 15.50
CA ARG A 121 9.41 -5.98 15.97
C ARG A 121 10.38 -4.87 16.35
N ARG A 122 10.43 -3.79 15.58
CA ARG A 122 11.28 -2.64 15.88
C ARG A 122 10.86 -1.93 17.16
N GLY A 123 9.56 -1.67 17.36
CA GLY A 123 9.05 -1.01 18.56
C GLY A 123 9.37 -1.76 19.85
N ARG A 124 9.50 -3.09 19.79
CA ARG A 124 9.88 -3.93 20.93
C ARG A 124 11.37 -3.86 21.29
N LEU A 125 12.21 -3.30 20.43
CA LEU A 125 13.64 -3.13 20.68
C LEU A 125 13.92 -1.70 21.17
N PHE A 126 15.04 -1.51 21.85
CA PHE A 126 15.45 -0.16 22.23
C PHE A 126 15.80 0.66 20.98
N HIS A 127 15.17 1.82 20.84
CA HIS A 127 15.42 2.75 19.74
C HIS A 127 15.35 4.21 20.22
N SER A 128 15.98 5.11 19.47
CA SER A 128 16.03 6.55 19.76
C SER A 128 14.84 7.34 19.21
N GLU A 129 14.13 6.77 18.23
CA GLU A 129 12.95 7.38 17.62
C GLU A 129 11.80 7.50 18.63
N LEU A 130 11.08 8.62 18.61
CA LEU A 130 9.91 8.83 19.46
C LEU A 130 8.74 7.95 19.02
N ASN A 131 8.01 7.35 19.97
CA ASN A 131 6.87 6.48 19.65
C ASN A 131 5.67 7.22 19.04
N GLN A 132 5.48 8.49 19.42
CA GLN A 132 4.29 9.26 19.03
C GLN A 132 4.17 9.46 17.50
N PRO A 133 5.22 9.89 16.77
CA PRO A 133 5.19 9.93 15.31
C PRO A 133 4.91 8.58 14.65
N VAL A 134 5.49 7.49 15.18
CA VAL A 134 5.28 6.12 14.64
C VAL A 134 3.83 5.69 14.82
N TYR A 135 3.25 5.95 15.99
CA TYR A 135 1.85 5.70 16.28
C TYR A 135 0.93 6.44 15.27
N GLN A 136 1.18 7.72 15.03
CA GLN A 136 0.40 8.54 14.09
C GLN A 136 0.52 8.05 12.64
N ALA A 137 1.73 7.65 12.23
CA ALA A 137 1.97 7.07 10.91
C ALA A 137 1.20 5.75 10.74
N LEU A 138 1.25 4.85 11.73
CA LEU A 138 0.50 3.60 11.73
C LEU A 138 -1.02 3.81 11.79
N GLN A 139 -1.51 4.83 12.50
CA GLN A 139 -2.92 5.17 12.51
C GLN A 139 -3.39 5.62 11.12
N SER A 140 -2.61 6.47 10.47
CA SER A 140 -2.87 6.92 9.09
C SER A 140 -2.82 5.75 8.10
N LEU A 141 -1.83 4.86 8.23
CA LEU A 141 -1.73 3.65 7.40
C LEU A 141 -2.95 2.75 7.58
N SER A 142 -3.38 2.49 8.81
CA SER A 142 -4.57 1.67 9.08
C SER A 142 -5.82 2.26 8.45
N SER A 143 -5.97 3.59 8.50
CA SER A 143 -7.08 4.29 7.87
C SER A 143 -7.04 4.15 6.34
N ALA A 144 -5.89 4.39 5.72
CA ALA A 144 -5.72 4.30 4.27
C ALA A 144 -5.98 2.88 3.74
N VAL A 145 -5.44 1.84 4.39
CA VAL A 145 -5.69 0.43 4.01
C VAL A 145 -7.17 0.08 4.12
N SER A 146 -7.84 0.57 5.18
CA SER A 146 -9.27 0.31 5.38
C SER A 146 -10.14 1.02 4.34
N MET A 147 -9.85 2.27 4.00
CA MET A 147 -10.59 3.03 2.99
C MET A 147 -10.42 2.41 1.61
N TYR A 148 -9.17 2.16 1.19
CA TYR A 148 -8.89 1.55 -0.11
C TYR A 148 -9.55 0.17 -0.28
N GLY A 149 -9.48 -0.68 0.76
CA GLY A 149 -10.17 -1.97 0.75
C GLY A 149 -11.71 -1.84 0.75
N HIS A 150 -12.26 -0.84 1.44
CA HIS A 150 -13.69 -0.57 1.45
C HIS A 150 -14.19 -0.14 0.06
N ASP A 151 -13.48 0.77 -0.60
CA ASP A 151 -13.88 1.34 -1.88
C ASP A 151 -13.79 0.32 -3.01
N LEU A 152 -12.78 -0.54 -3.00
CA LEU A 152 -12.70 -1.67 -3.92
C LEU A 152 -13.78 -2.72 -3.65
N ALA A 153 -14.16 -2.94 -2.39
CA ALA A 153 -15.21 -3.89 -2.04
C ALA A 153 -16.60 -3.38 -2.42
N SER A 154 -16.87 -2.08 -2.18
CA SER A 154 -18.16 -1.45 -2.52
C SER A 154 -18.42 -1.45 -4.03
N GLN A 155 -17.36 -1.39 -4.82
CA GLN A 155 -17.41 -1.49 -6.28
C GLN A 155 -17.38 -2.95 -6.81
N ASN A 156 -17.39 -3.97 -5.93
CA ASN A 156 -17.27 -5.39 -6.29
C ASN A 156 -15.99 -5.72 -7.09
N ILE A 157 -14.92 -4.94 -6.89
CA ILE A 157 -13.63 -5.14 -7.56
C ILE A 157 -12.81 -6.22 -6.83
N ILE A 158 -12.86 -6.23 -5.50
CA ILE A 158 -12.26 -7.29 -4.66
C ILE A 158 -13.31 -8.27 -4.12
N GLN A 159 -12.85 -9.47 -3.75
CA GLN A 159 -13.69 -10.54 -3.22
C GLN A 159 -13.66 -10.58 -1.69
N ARG A 160 -14.55 -11.36 -1.08
CA ARG A 160 -14.67 -11.49 0.39
C ARG A 160 -13.37 -11.94 1.08
N ASN A 161 -12.60 -12.82 0.44
CA ASN A 161 -11.30 -13.26 0.94
C ASN A 161 -10.29 -12.10 0.99
N SER A 162 -10.29 -11.20 0.01
CA SER A 162 -9.53 -9.96 0.01
C SER A 162 -9.91 -9.08 1.19
N THR A 163 -11.21 -8.87 1.42
CA THR A 163 -11.70 -8.08 2.56
C THR A 163 -11.22 -8.64 3.91
N ILE A 164 -11.27 -9.97 4.10
CA ILE A 164 -10.80 -10.63 5.33
C ILE A 164 -9.29 -10.40 5.52
N ARG A 165 -8.50 -10.50 4.45
CA ARG A 165 -7.07 -10.20 4.50
C ARG A 165 -6.82 -8.74 4.86
N THR A 166 -7.55 -7.80 4.27
CA THR A 166 -7.44 -6.37 4.60
C THR A 166 -7.72 -6.11 6.08
N LEU A 167 -8.76 -6.74 6.65
CA LEU A 167 -9.06 -6.66 8.09
C LEU A 167 -7.95 -7.26 8.96
N THR A 168 -7.37 -8.37 8.51
CA THR A 168 -6.25 -9.04 9.20
C THR A 168 -5.01 -8.14 9.22
N THR A 169 -4.67 -7.53 8.08
CA THR A 169 -3.60 -6.54 7.97
C THR A 169 -3.86 -5.29 8.79
N GLY A 170 -5.09 -4.75 8.76
CA GLY A 170 -5.50 -3.65 9.63
C GLY A 170 -5.29 -3.96 11.11
N SER A 171 -5.67 -5.17 11.54
CA SER A 171 -5.44 -5.64 12.91
C SER A 171 -3.95 -5.74 13.25
N ALA A 172 -3.11 -6.16 12.30
CA ALA A 172 -1.66 -6.18 12.49
C ALA A 172 -1.07 -4.78 12.64
N ILE A 173 -1.51 -3.81 11.84
CA ILE A 173 -1.11 -2.40 11.96
C ILE A 173 -1.48 -1.86 13.34
N VAL A 174 -2.70 -2.13 13.81
CA VAL A 174 -3.13 -1.71 15.16
C VAL A 174 -2.29 -2.36 16.26
N ARG A 175 -1.91 -3.64 16.13
CA ARG A 175 -0.99 -4.28 17.08
C ARG A 175 0.42 -3.67 17.07
N ALA A 176 0.87 -3.14 15.93
CA ALA A 176 2.14 -2.44 15.83
C ALA A 176 2.11 -1.07 16.53
N GLN A 177 0.94 -0.43 16.66
CA GLN A 177 0.78 0.86 17.36
C GLN A 177 1.06 0.77 18.86
N SER A 178 0.89 -0.42 19.45
CA SER A 178 1.10 -0.70 20.88
C SER A 178 2.43 -1.37 21.19
N ALA A 179 3.34 -1.44 20.22
CA ALA A 179 4.62 -2.14 20.33
C ALA A 179 5.61 -1.43 21.25
#